data_AF-A0A7X6FM14-F1
#
_entry.id   AF-A0A7X6FM14-F1
#
_cell.length_a   1.000
_cell.length_b   1.000
_cell.length_c   1.000
_cell.angle_alpha   90.00
_cell.angle_beta   90.00
_cell.angle_gamma   90.00
#
_symmetry.space_group_name_H-M   'P 1'
#
loop_
_entity.id
_entity.type
_entity.pdbx_description
1 polymer ?
#
loop_
_entity_poly.entity_id
_entity_poly.type
_entity_poly.pdbx_seq_one_letter_code
_entity_poly.pdbx_strand_id
1 'polypeptide(L)'
;MSAYLKASPDRARRKVRDDLEIATAIMTYAIRKNLGGFHFSGIRIPWIIQSWQADEKLPDVETFATEVATFQEHLHERIASLAHNQAMVRQMWKLNEKTRQFRELELRRPETAIDILNKTADLVNALFNRNAELCSTILLQCAERRYSLLVELVSPDKSVKLPRLDALLFTQPKSSGSRN
;
A
#
# COMPACT_ATOMS: atom_id res chain seq x y z
N MET A 1 -22.51 -18.36 -26.05
CA MET A 1 -21.09 -18.65 -25.75
C MET A 1 -20.45 -17.40 -25.16
N SER A 2 -20.39 -17.29 -23.83
CA SER A 2 -19.69 -16.18 -23.16
C SER A 2 -18.39 -16.73 -22.59
N ALA A 3 -17.29 -16.44 -23.28
CA ALA A 3 -15.95 -16.75 -22.79
C ALA A 3 -15.64 -15.77 -21.64
N TYR A 4 -16.05 -16.13 -20.43
CA TYR A 4 -15.55 -15.54 -19.19
C TYR A 4 -14.06 -15.89 -19.08
N LEU A 5 -13.22 -15.08 -19.72
CA LEU A 5 -11.77 -15.05 -19.51
C LEU A 5 -11.52 -14.55 -18.09
N LYS A 6 -11.59 -15.46 -17.12
CA LYS A 6 -10.96 -15.28 -15.80
C LYS A 6 -9.53 -14.85 -16.07
N ALA A 7 -9.14 -13.64 -15.64
CA ALA A 7 -7.77 -13.21 -15.86
C ALA A 7 -6.85 -14.22 -15.15
N SER A 8 -5.85 -14.74 -15.86
CA SER A 8 -4.87 -15.66 -15.27
C SER A 8 -4.28 -15.02 -14.00
N PRO A 9 -4.12 -15.76 -12.88
CA PRO A 9 -3.52 -15.26 -11.65
C PRO A 9 -2.19 -14.51 -11.87
N ASP A 10 -1.40 -14.93 -12.86
CA ASP A 10 -0.14 -14.29 -13.24
C ASP A 10 -0.31 -12.91 -13.86
N ARG A 11 -1.44 -12.64 -14.53
CA ARG A 11 -1.76 -11.33 -15.10
C ARG A 11 -2.21 -10.37 -14.02
N ALA A 12 -3.02 -10.84 -13.08
CA ALA A 12 -3.48 -10.03 -11.94
C ALA A 12 -2.29 -9.63 -11.04
N ARG A 13 -1.39 -10.57 -10.74
CA ARG A 13 -0.15 -10.30 -9.99
C ARG A 13 0.73 -9.26 -10.66
N ARG A 14 1.00 -9.42 -11.97
CA ARG A 14 1.79 -8.45 -12.74
C ARG A 14 1.17 -7.06 -12.66
N LYS A 15 -0.15 -6.95 -12.79
CA LYS A 15 -0.84 -5.66 -12.67
C LYS A 15 -0.66 -5.01 -11.31
N VAL A 16 -0.81 -5.75 -10.20
CA VAL A 16 -0.60 -5.21 -8.85
C VAL A 16 0.85 -4.78 -8.67
N ARG A 17 1.81 -5.58 -9.16
CA ARG A 17 3.22 -5.22 -9.16
C ARG A 17 3.46 -3.91 -9.92
N ASP A 18 2.96 -3.78 -11.15
CA ASP A 18 3.10 -2.58 -11.96
C ASP A 18 2.47 -1.36 -11.27
N ASP A 19 1.28 -1.52 -10.68
CA ASP A 19 0.61 -0.46 -9.92
C ASP A 19 1.47 -0.02 -8.70
N LEU A 20 2.12 -0.94 -7.99
CA LEU A 20 3.03 -0.64 -6.88
C LEU A 20 4.35 0.00 -7.34
N GLU A 21 4.92 -0.44 -8.47
CA GLU A 21 6.11 0.17 -9.09
C GLU A 21 5.83 1.64 -9.44
N ILE A 22 4.70 1.93 -10.07
CA ILE A 22 4.28 3.29 -10.43
C ILE A 22 4.08 4.15 -9.17
N ALA A 23 3.42 3.62 -8.14
CA ALA A 23 3.21 4.35 -6.88
C ALA A 23 4.55 4.73 -6.22
N THR A 24 5.48 3.79 -6.17
CA THR A 24 6.83 3.99 -5.61
C THR A 24 7.60 5.05 -6.38
N ALA A 25 7.56 5.00 -7.72
CA ALA A 25 8.20 5.99 -8.58
C ALA A 25 7.62 7.40 -8.37
N ILE A 26 6.30 7.55 -8.29
CA ILE A 26 5.64 8.83 -8.00
C ILE A 26 6.09 9.38 -6.65
N MET A 27 6.05 8.57 -5.60
CA MET A 27 6.44 9.01 -4.25
C MET A 27 7.91 9.43 -4.18
N THR A 28 8.80 8.61 -4.76
CA THR A 28 10.24 8.89 -4.79
C THR A 28 10.53 10.19 -5.54
N TYR A 29 9.90 10.40 -6.69
CA TYR A 29 10.01 11.65 -7.44
C TYR A 29 9.52 12.85 -6.61
N ALA A 30 8.35 12.73 -5.98
CA ALA A 30 7.73 13.81 -5.23
C ALA A 30 8.57 14.23 -4.01
N ILE A 31 9.13 13.26 -3.28
CA ILE A 31 10.05 13.50 -2.15
C ILE A 31 11.31 14.22 -2.64
N ARG A 32 11.96 13.72 -3.70
CA ARG A 32 13.16 14.36 -4.26
C ARG A 32 12.89 15.77 -4.75
N LYS A 33 11.69 16.04 -5.27
CA LYS A 33 11.31 17.35 -5.77
C LYS A 33 11.10 18.37 -4.65
N ASN A 34 10.40 18.01 -3.58
CA ASN A 34 9.98 18.99 -2.57
C ASN A 34 9.68 18.40 -1.18
N LEU A 35 10.59 17.64 -0.59
CA LEU A 35 10.42 17.17 0.80
C LEU A 35 10.28 18.34 1.81
N GLY A 36 10.87 19.50 1.52
CA GLY A 36 10.70 20.72 2.33
C GLY A 36 9.23 21.14 2.51
N GLY A 37 8.37 20.85 1.54
CA GLY A 37 6.93 21.13 1.60
C GLY A 37 6.10 20.10 2.36
N PHE A 38 6.68 19.00 2.84
CA PHE A 38 5.93 17.95 3.51
C PHE A 38 5.52 18.34 4.93
N HIS A 39 4.24 18.10 5.25
CA HIS A 39 3.65 18.34 6.57
C HIS A 39 2.59 17.27 6.85
N PHE A 40 2.52 16.80 8.10
CA PHE A 40 1.50 15.84 8.56
C PHE A 40 0.14 16.50 8.87
N SER A 41 -0.02 17.80 8.65
CA SER A 41 -1.27 18.51 8.91
C SER A 41 -2.46 17.84 8.20
N GLY A 42 -3.50 17.51 8.97
CA GLY A 42 -4.70 16.83 8.47
C GLY A 42 -4.54 15.32 8.27
N ILE A 43 -3.43 14.72 8.69
CA ILE A 43 -3.22 13.27 8.71
C ILE A 43 -2.97 12.84 10.15
N ARG A 44 -3.86 12.00 10.69
CA ARG A 44 -3.66 11.37 11.98
C ARG A 44 -2.77 10.15 11.82
N ILE A 45 -1.62 10.14 12.49
CA ILE A 45 -0.77 8.96 12.58
C ILE A 45 -1.47 7.94 13.50
N PRO A 46 -1.69 6.68 13.10
CA PRO A 46 -2.29 5.66 13.95
C PRO A 46 -1.49 5.44 15.23
N TRP A 47 -2.16 5.14 16.34
CA TRP A 47 -1.49 4.93 17.64
C TRP A 47 -0.41 3.85 17.54
N ILE A 48 -0.71 2.76 16.83
CA ILE A 48 0.21 1.64 16.66
C ILE A 48 1.51 2.08 15.97
N ILE A 49 1.47 3.06 15.07
CA ILE A 49 2.67 3.60 14.40
C ILE A 49 3.41 4.58 15.30
N GLN A 50 2.70 5.33 16.14
CA GLN A 50 3.31 6.30 17.06
C GLN A 50 4.12 5.62 18.16
N SER A 51 3.64 4.50 18.68
CA SER A 51 4.29 3.77 19.78
C SER A 51 5.05 2.53 19.34
N TRP A 52 5.06 2.19 18.04
CA TRP A 52 5.62 0.94 17.54
C TRP A 52 7.07 0.73 17.99
N GLN A 53 7.35 -0.45 18.53
CA GLN A 53 8.71 -0.94 18.75
C GLN A 53 8.87 -2.26 17.98
N ALA A 54 10.03 -2.46 17.35
CA ALA A 54 10.27 -3.62 16.47
C ALA A 54 10.10 -4.98 17.17
N ASP A 55 10.24 -5.03 18.49
CA ASP A 55 10.13 -6.24 19.32
C ASP A 55 8.78 -6.38 20.03
N GLU A 56 7.81 -5.50 19.72
CA GLU A 56 6.50 -5.50 20.37
C GLU A 56 5.59 -6.60 19.80
N LYS A 57 4.76 -7.20 20.67
CA LYS A 57 3.74 -8.17 20.21
C LYS A 57 2.67 -7.43 19.43
N LEU A 58 2.33 -7.96 18.25
CA LEU A 58 1.22 -7.44 17.46
C LEU A 58 -0.09 -7.46 18.27
N PRO A 59 -0.84 -6.34 18.29
CA PRO A 59 -2.20 -6.34 18.79
C PRO A 59 -3.12 -7.16 17.88
N ASP A 60 -4.37 -7.37 18.31
CA ASP A 60 -5.36 -8.05 17.48
C ASP A 60 -5.54 -7.34 16.13
N VAL A 61 -5.59 -8.11 15.05
CA VAL A 61 -5.42 -7.57 13.71
C VAL A 61 -6.57 -6.67 13.25
N GLU A 62 -7.77 -6.95 13.75
CA GLU A 62 -8.95 -6.14 13.47
C GLU A 62 -8.87 -4.76 14.16
N THR A 63 -7.98 -4.59 15.14
CA THR A 63 -7.79 -3.32 15.84
C THR A 63 -6.95 -2.30 15.07
N PHE A 64 -6.12 -2.74 14.10
CA PHE A 64 -5.18 -1.83 13.44
C PHE A 64 -5.12 -1.94 11.91
N ALA A 65 -5.43 -3.09 11.30
CA ALA A 65 -5.12 -3.32 9.88
C ALA A 65 -5.79 -2.29 8.96
N THR A 66 -7.08 -2.02 9.15
CA THR A 66 -7.82 -1.01 8.37
C THR A 66 -7.30 0.40 8.64
N GLU A 67 -7.07 0.77 9.90
CA GLU A 67 -6.58 2.10 10.27
C GLU A 67 -5.21 2.39 9.63
N VAL A 68 -4.29 1.42 9.71
CA VAL A 68 -2.95 1.54 9.12
C VAL A 68 -3.01 1.57 7.59
N ALA A 69 -3.86 0.75 6.95
CA ALA A 69 -4.03 0.80 5.49
C ALA A 69 -4.57 2.17 5.02
N THR A 70 -5.58 2.72 5.71
CA THR A 70 -6.12 4.06 5.44
C THR A 70 -5.09 5.15 5.68
N PHE A 71 -4.28 5.03 6.75
CA PHE A 71 -3.18 5.97 7.00
C PHE A 71 -2.15 5.94 5.87
N GLN A 72 -1.75 4.76 5.41
CA GLN A 72 -0.81 4.61 4.28
C GLN A 72 -1.37 5.27 3.01
N GLU A 73 -2.67 5.14 2.73
CA GLU A 73 -3.33 5.82 1.61
C GLU A 73 -3.15 7.34 1.67
N HIS A 74 -3.54 7.95 2.79
CA HIS A 74 -3.43 9.39 2.98
C HIS A 74 -1.98 9.87 3.00
N LEU A 75 -1.07 9.07 3.56
CA LEU A 75 0.36 9.37 3.55
C LEU A 75 0.90 9.41 2.12
N HIS A 76 0.59 8.40 1.30
CA HIS A 76 1.04 8.34 -0.10
C HIS A 76 0.49 9.51 -0.92
N GLU A 77 -0.76 9.92 -0.69
CA GLU A 77 -1.37 11.07 -1.36
C GLU A 77 -0.68 12.38 -0.99
N ARG A 78 -0.37 12.56 0.30
CA ARG A 78 0.37 13.72 0.77
C ARG A 78 1.77 13.77 0.18
N ILE A 79 2.46 12.63 0.12
CA ILE A 79 3.76 12.54 -0.54
C ILE A 79 3.62 12.89 -2.02
N ALA A 80 2.67 12.31 -2.75
CA ALA A 80 2.45 12.60 -4.16
C ALA A 80 2.15 14.09 -4.42
N SER A 81 1.47 14.78 -3.49
CA SER A 81 1.17 16.21 -3.61
C SER A 81 2.42 17.10 -3.64
N LEU A 82 3.55 16.64 -3.08
CA LEU A 82 4.83 17.35 -3.14
C LEU A 82 5.32 17.55 -4.58
N ALA A 83 4.87 16.69 -5.51
CA ALA A 83 5.23 16.81 -6.91
C ALA A 83 4.66 18.09 -7.56
N HIS A 84 3.69 18.76 -6.93
CA HIS A 84 2.91 19.85 -7.53
C HIS A 84 2.37 19.48 -8.91
N ASN A 85 1.99 18.21 -9.08
CA ASN A 85 1.50 17.65 -10.32
C ASN A 85 0.17 16.93 -10.07
N GLN A 86 -0.93 17.58 -10.47
CA GLN A 86 -2.28 17.06 -10.27
C GLN A 86 -2.55 15.75 -11.00
N ALA A 87 -1.85 15.48 -12.12
CA ALA A 87 -1.96 14.20 -12.80
C ALA A 87 -1.35 13.06 -11.96
N MET A 88 -0.21 13.30 -11.32
CA MET A 88 0.41 12.33 -10.40
C MET A 88 -0.43 12.10 -9.15
N VAL A 89 -1.02 13.15 -8.57
CA VAL A 89 -1.94 13.02 -7.42
C VAL A 89 -3.15 12.17 -7.78
N ARG A 90 -3.82 12.46 -8.90
CA ARG A 90 -4.95 11.66 -9.38
C ARG A 90 -4.55 10.21 -9.68
N GLN A 91 -3.34 9.99 -10.19
CA GLN A 91 -2.83 8.65 -10.41
C GLN A 91 -2.61 7.92 -9.08
N MET A 92 -2.05 8.58 -8.08
CA MET A 92 -1.89 8.02 -6.74
C MET A 92 -3.22 7.60 -6.12
N TRP A 93 -4.28 8.40 -6.27
CA TRP A 93 -5.64 8.01 -5.83
C TRP A 93 -6.12 6.70 -6.47
N LYS A 94 -5.96 6.58 -7.80
CA LYS A 94 -6.35 5.35 -8.52
C LYS A 94 -5.52 4.15 -8.05
N LEU A 95 -4.23 4.34 -7.79
CA LEU A 95 -3.34 3.29 -7.32
C LEU A 95 -3.69 2.87 -5.88
N ASN A 96 -3.99 3.83 -5.00
CA ASN A 96 -4.44 3.57 -3.65
C ASN A 96 -5.72 2.71 -3.66
N GLU A 97 -6.74 3.10 -4.42
CA GLU A 97 -7.98 2.34 -4.50
C GLU A 97 -7.75 0.89 -4.97
N LYS A 98 -6.96 0.70 -6.03
CA LYS A 98 -6.66 -0.64 -6.57
C LYS A 98 -5.84 -1.53 -5.62
N THR A 99 -5.01 -0.93 -4.77
CA THR A 99 -4.06 -1.65 -3.92
C THR A 99 -4.50 -1.75 -2.45
N ARG A 100 -5.66 -1.16 -2.09
CA ARG A 100 -6.21 -1.19 -0.72
C ARG A 100 -6.29 -2.61 -0.16
N GLN A 101 -7.00 -3.50 -0.86
CA GLN A 101 -7.21 -4.87 -0.36
C GLN A 101 -5.90 -5.65 -0.23
N PHE A 102 -4.93 -5.38 -1.10
CA PHE A 102 -3.60 -5.95 -0.97
C PHE A 102 -2.94 -5.47 0.34
N ARG A 103 -2.88 -4.16 0.60
CA ARG A 103 -2.30 -3.60 1.84
C ARG A 103 -2.96 -4.14 3.11
N GLU A 104 -4.28 -4.24 3.13
CA GLU A 104 -4.97 -4.84 4.27
C GLU A 104 -4.62 -6.34 4.44
N LEU A 105 -4.45 -7.07 3.34
CA LEU A 105 -4.00 -8.46 3.38
C LEU A 105 -2.57 -8.57 3.95
N GLU A 106 -1.67 -7.64 3.61
CA GLU A 106 -0.32 -7.60 4.19
C GLU A 106 -0.36 -7.38 5.71
N LEU A 107 -1.27 -6.53 6.18
CA LEU A 107 -1.43 -6.25 7.61
C LEU A 107 -2.13 -7.39 8.35
N ARG A 108 -2.82 -8.29 7.64
CA ARG A 108 -3.52 -9.44 8.22
C ARG A 108 -2.64 -10.66 8.50
N ARG A 109 -1.40 -10.71 8.00
CA ARG A 109 -0.47 -11.79 8.31
C ARG A 109 0.58 -11.30 9.30
N PRO A 110 0.78 -11.98 10.44
CA PRO A 110 1.68 -11.49 11.50
C PRO A 110 3.09 -11.15 11.00
N GLU A 111 3.68 -12.02 10.19
CA GLU A 111 5.03 -11.87 9.68
C GLU A 111 5.19 -10.66 8.75
N THR A 112 4.20 -10.37 7.90
CA THR A 112 4.24 -9.20 7.02
C THR A 112 3.77 -7.95 7.73
N ALA A 113 2.88 -8.05 8.71
CA ALA A 113 2.40 -6.92 9.48
C ALA A 113 3.53 -6.25 10.25
N ILE A 114 4.38 -7.02 10.93
CA ILE A 114 5.56 -6.47 11.64
C ILE A 114 6.47 -5.70 10.67
N ASP A 115 6.81 -6.31 9.53
CA ASP A 115 7.64 -5.67 8.49
C ASP A 115 7.03 -4.34 8.01
N ILE A 116 5.72 -4.34 7.73
CA ILE A 116 5.01 -3.16 7.23
C ILE A 116 4.90 -2.07 8.30
N LEU A 117 4.65 -2.44 9.56
CA LEU A 117 4.61 -1.48 10.67
C LEU A 117 5.99 -0.84 10.89
N ASN A 118 7.06 -1.65 10.92
CA ASN A 118 8.44 -1.17 10.99
C ASN A 118 8.73 -0.16 9.87
N LYS A 119 8.51 -0.55 8.62
CA LYS A 119 8.79 0.34 7.48
C LYS A 119 7.91 1.58 7.44
N THR A 120 6.66 1.48 7.89
CA THR A 120 5.75 2.64 7.96
C THR A 120 6.21 3.61 9.04
N ALA A 121 6.60 3.12 10.22
CA ALA A 121 7.17 3.94 11.29
C ALA A 121 8.48 4.61 10.84
N ASP A 122 9.38 3.86 10.19
CA ASP A 122 10.63 4.38 9.66
C ASP A 122 10.40 5.48 8.61
N LEU A 123 9.44 5.28 7.69
CA LEU A 123 9.09 6.27 6.69
C LEU A 123 8.55 7.55 7.34
N VAL A 124 7.67 7.42 8.33
CA VAL A 124 7.15 8.55 9.11
C VAL A 124 8.28 9.33 9.77
N ASN A 125 9.21 8.63 10.42
CA ASN A 125 10.38 9.24 11.06
C ASN A 125 11.30 9.92 10.04
N ALA A 126 11.55 9.30 8.89
CA ALA A 126 12.36 9.88 7.83
C ALA A 126 11.73 11.16 7.24
N LEU A 127 10.39 11.18 7.09
CA LEU A 127 9.64 12.36 6.65
C LEU A 127 9.71 13.49 7.70
N PHE A 128 9.57 13.17 8.99
CA PHE A 128 9.74 14.12 10.09
C PHE A 128 11.14 14.75 10.07
N ASN A 129 12.17 13.91 9.92
CA ASN A 129 13.56 14.33 9.88
C ASN A 129 14.00 14.92 8.54
N ARG A 130 13.08 15.02 7.56
CA ARG A 130 13.32 15.54 6.21
C ARG A 130 14.50 14.85 5.51
N ASN A 131 14.69 13.55 5.74
CA ASN A 131 15.76 12.77 5.13
C ASN A 131 15.27 12.13 3.81
N ALA A 132 15.48 12.83 2.70
CA ALA A 132 14.98 12.40 1.39
C ALA A 132 15.59 11.08 0.89
N GLU A 133 16.87 10.84 1.18
CA GLU A 133 17.56 9.61 0.81
C GLU A 133 16.99 8.42 1.56
N LEU A 134 16.86 8.54 2.89
CA LEU A 134 16.28 7.49 3.72
C LEU A 134 14.82 7.20 3.34
N CYS A 135 14.01 8.23 3.11
CA CYS A 135 12.65 8.07 2.60
C CYS A 135 12.62 7.25 1.31
N SER A 136 13.49 7.57 0.35
CA SER A 136 13.55 6.88 -0.95
C SER A 136 13.98 5.42 -0.78
N THR A 137 14.98 5.15 0.06
CA THR A 137 15.44 3.79 0.38
C THR A 137 14.32 2.97 1.03
N ILE A 138 13.60 3.53 2.01
CA ILE A 138 12.49 2.84 2.67
C ILE A 138 11.36 2.53 1.67
N LEU A 139 11.00 3.47 0.81
CA LEU A 139 9.98 3.25 -0.22
C LEU A 139 10.36 2.13 -1.19
N LEU A 140 11.63 2.06 -1.61
CA LEU A 140 12.13 0.98 -2.47
C LEU A 140 12.11 -0.37 -1.75
N GLN A 141 12.56 -0.43 -0.50
CA GLN A 141 12.50 -1.66 0.30
C GLN A 141 11.05 -2.14 0.54
N CYS A 142 10.11 -1.22 0.75
CA CYS A 142 8.69 -1.53 0.82
C CYS A 142 8.20 -2.18 -0.49
N ALA A 143 8.61 -1.64 -1.63
CA ALA A 143 8.24 -2.16 -2.93
C ALA A 143 8.82 -3.57 -3.17
N GLU A 144 10.10 -3.76 -2.90
CA GLU A 144 10.78 -5.07 -3.00
C GLU A 144 10.11 -6.13 -2.13
N ARG A 145 9.81 -5.80 -0.86
CA ARG A 145 9.12 -6.73 0.05
C ARG A 145 7.75 -7.14 -0.48
N ARG A 146 6.99 -6.18 -1.00
CA ARG A 146 5.68 -6.41 -1.62
C ARG A 146 5.78 -7.32 -2.84
N TYR A 147 6.85 -7.19 -3.65
CA TYR A 147 7.08 -8.08 -4.78
C TYR A 147 7.37 -9.51 -4.34
N SER A 148 8.19 -9.69 -3.31
CA SER A 148 8.42 -11.02 -2.71
C SER A 148 7.12 -11.64 -2.19
N LEU A 149 6.29 -10.85 -1.50
CA LEU A 149 5.00 -11.32 -0.98
C LEU A 149 4.04 -11.74 -2.10
N LEU A 150 3.99 -10.99 -3.20
CA LEU A 150 3.22 -11.35 -4.40
C LEU A 150 3.66 -12.68 -5.03
N VAL A 151 4.93 -13.08 -4.87
CA VAL A 151 5.44 -14.40 -5.30
C VAL A 151 5.05 -15.49 -4.30
N GLU A 152 5.24 -15.24 -2.99
CA GLU A 152 4.90 -16.18 -1.91
C GLU A 152 3.41 -16.56 -1.90
N LEU A 153 2.53 -15.62 -2.21
CA LEU A 153 1.08 -15.80 -2.30
C LEU A 153 0.62 -16.85 -3.34
N VAL A 154 1.50 -17.28 -4.25
CA VAL A 154 1.19 -18.23 -5.33
C VAL A 154 1.77 -19.63 -5.06
N SER A 155 2.65 -19.79 -4.07
CA SER A 155 3.22 -21.11 -3.78
C SER A 155 2.15 -22.02 -3.16
N PRO A 156 1.84 -23.18 -3.78
CA PRO A 156 0.77 -24.08 -3.34
C PRO A 156 1.06 -24.79 -2.00
N ASP A 157 2.22 -24.53 -1.38
CA ASP A 157 2.77 -25.33 -0.28
C ASP A 157 2.60 -24.71 1.12
N LYS A 158 1.85 -23.61 1.23
CA LYS A 158 1.41 -23.10 2.53
C LYS A 158 -0.10 -23.15 2.60
N SER A 159 -0.61 -24.15 3.31
CA SER A 159 -2.02 -24.36 3.65
C SER A 159 -2.57 -23.19 4.48
N VAL A 160 -2.81 -22.06 3.84
CA VAL A 160 -3.53 -20.93 4.42
C VAL A 160 -4.78 -20.76 3.57
N LYS A 161 -5.95 -20.95 4.20
CA LYS A 161 -7.25 -20.64 3.59
C LYS A 161 -7.32 -19.11 3.40
N LEU A 162 -6.74 -18.60 2.32
CA LEU A 162 -7.03 -17.25 1.86
C LEU A 162 -8.38 -17.22 1.15
N PRO A 163 -9.13 -16.11 1.27
CA PRO A 163 -10.04 -15.74 0.19
C PRO A 163 -9.19 -15.68 -1.09
N ARG A 164 -9.57 -16.44 -2.12
CA ARG A 164 -8.84 -16.48 -3.39
C ARG A 164 -8.49 -15.05 -3.82
N LEU A 165 -7.23 -14.80 -4.19
CA LEU A 165 -6.79 -13.52 -4.78
C LEU A 165 -7.72 -13.07 -5.92
N ASP A 166 -8.32 -14.02 -6.64
CA ASP A 166 -9.40 -13.79 -7.60
C ASP A 166 -10.59 -13.02 -6.97
N ALA A 167 -11.10 -13.43 -5.81
CA ALA A 167 -12.22 -12.76 -5.16
C ALA A 167 -11.89 -11.34 -4.68
N LEU A 168 -10.62 -11.07 -4.37
CA LEU A 168 -10.14 -9.77 -3.90
C LEU A 168 -9.89 -8.80 -5.09
N LEU A 169 -9.37 -9.28 -6.21
CA LEU A 169 -9.02 -8.42 -7.35
C LEU A 169 -10.15 -8.23 -8.38
N PHE A 170 -11.29 -8.92 -8.24
CA PHE A 170 -12.42 -8.90 -9.20
C PHE A 170 -13.73 -8.26 -8.71
N THR A 171 -13.76 -7.47 -7.63
CA THR A 171 -14.95 -6.65 -7.34
C THR A 171 -15.02 -5.47 -8.30
N GLN A 172 -15.72 -5.65 -9.43
CA GLN A 172 -16.17 -4.56 -10.29
C GLN A 172 -17.04 -3.60 -9.45
N PRO A 173 -16.87 -2.27 -9.55
CA PRO A 173 -17.84 -1.35 -8.96
C PRO A 173 -19.20 -1.61 -9.62
N LYS A 174 -20.24 -1.85 -8.82
CA LYS A 174 -21.62 -1.90 -9.30
C LYS A 174 -21.90 -0.57 -9.98
N SER A 175 -22.00 -0.57 -11.30
CA SER A 175 -22.57 0.57 -12.04
C SER A 175 -23.97 0.78 -11.51
N SER A 176 -24.18 1.89 -10.80
CA SER A 176 -25.50 2.39 -10.47
C SER A 176 -26.29 2.52 -11.77
N GLY A 177 -27.28 1.63 -11.95
CA GLY A 177 -28.24 1.72 -13.03
C GLY A 177 -29.00 3.03 -12.88
N SER A 178 -28.75 3.95 -13.80
CA SER A 178 -29.63 5.08 -14.07
C SER A 178 -30.97 4.52 -14.53
N ARG A 179 -32.02 4.68 -13.72
CA ARG A 179 -33.41 4.62 -14.20
C ARG A 179 -33.80 6.04 -14.56
N ASN A 180 -34.05 6.27 -15.85
CA ASN A 180 -35.15 7.08 -16.33
C ASN A 180 -35.99 6.17 -17.21
#